data_AF-A0A1Y6K0R0-F1
#
_entry.id   AF-A0A1Y6K0R0-F1
#
_cell.length_a   1.000
_cell.length_b   1.000
_cell.length_c   1.000
_cell.angle_alpha   90.00
_cell.angle_beta   90.00
_cell.angle_gamma   90.00
#
_symmetry.space_group_name_H-M   'P 1'
#
loop_
_entity.id
_entity.type
_entity.pdbx_description
1 polymer ?
#
loop_
_entity_poly.entity_id
_entity_poly.type
_entity_poly.pdbx_seq_one_letter_code
_entity_poly.pdbx_strand_id
1 'polypeptide(L)'
;MENNQEYPLLIAQTGPLEGRRWKIKAPLTLGREKDCDIVIPLRQVSRHHSRISPDPQNGVVIEDLNSKNGTYLNGVLLQEPQPLEDGDEIQISLAQHFIYLSSDATLPLESLPLEMQKRRLRVDAGARRVWVLEIELDPPLSAAQFNLLQVLYSQTGEVVPRTELVEAVWGCSAEGVTEQALDALVRRLRDRMAEIDPGWEYIVTVRGHGLRLDNPPLVRS
;
A
#
# COMPACT_ATOMS: atom_id res chain seq x y z
N MET A 1 -28.75 -0.32 22.50
CA MET A 1 -28.33 -1.53 21.77
C MET A 1 -28.10 -1.09 20.34
N GLU A 2 -26.88 -0.71 19.99
CA GLU A 2 -26.57 -0.34 18.60
C GLU A 2 -26.39 -1.63 17.81
N ASN A 3 -27.24 -1.83 16.78
CA ASN A 3 -27.13 -2.97 15.89
C ASN A 3 -25.73 -2.98 15.25
N ASN A 4 -24.96 -4.03 15.53
CA ASN A 4 -23.66 -4.29 14.92
C ASN A 4 -23.86 -4.79 13.48
N GLN A 5 -24.37 -3.92 12.62
CA GLN A 5 -24.58 -4.22 11.21
C GLN A 5 -23.23 -4.05 10.50
N GLU A 6 -22.61 -5.17 10.12
CA GLU A 6 -21.41 -5.19 9.28
C GLU A 6 -21.79 -4.65 7.90
N TYR A 7 -21.12 -3.58 7.48
CA TYR A 7 -21.34 -2.96 6.17
C TYR A 7 -20.10 -3.21 5.30
N PRO A 8 -20.27 -3.41 3.98
CA PRO A 8 -19.13 -3.49 3.07
C PRO A 8 -18.25 -2.24 3.17
N LEU A 9 -16.95 -2.43 2.95
CA LEU A 9 -15.93 -1.39 3.07
C LEU A 9 -15.31 -1.11 1.71
N LEU A 10 -15.07 0.17 1.45
CA LEU A 10 -14.15 0.63 0.42
C LEU A 10 -12.91 1.18 1.12
N ILE A 11 -11.73 0.70 0.76
CA ILE A 11 -10.46 1.11 1.39
C ILE A 11 -9.54 1.68 0.32
N ALA A 12 -9.03 2.88 0.51
CA ALA A 12 -8.04 3.47 -0.39
C ALA A 12 -6.66 2.86 -0.14
N GLN A 13 -6.11 2.18 -1.14
CA GLN A 13 -4.78 1.57 -1.06
C GLN A 13 -3.66 2.52 -1.48
N THR A 14 -3.84 3.29 -2.55
CA THR A 14 -2.83 4.23 -3.06
C THR A 14 -3.50 5.50 -3.58
N GLY A 15 -2.72 6.58 -3.73
CA GLY A 15 -3.21 7.87 -4.23
C GLY A 15 -3.53 8.87 -3.11
N PRO A 16 -4.18 10.01 -3.42
CA PRO A 16 -4.37 11.10 -2.48
C PRO A 16 -5.22 10.74 -1.25
N LEU A 17 -5.95 9.62 -1.30
CA LEU A 17 -6.81 9.16 -0.22
C LEU A 17 -6.28 7.94 0.54
N GLU A 18 -5.03 7.52 0.28
CA GLU A 18 -4.40 6.35 0.90
C GLU A 18 -4.67 6.22 2.42
N GLY A 19 -5.03 5.01 2.86
CA GLY A 19 -5.32 4.66 4.25
C GLY A 19 -6.73 5.02 4.72
N ARG A 20 -7.51 5.80 3.95
CA ARG A 20 -8.91 6.09 4.27
C ARG A 20 -9.82 4.91 3.95
N ARG A 21 -10.93 4.84 4.68
CA ARG A 21 -11.95 3.79 4.56
C ARG A 21 -13.35 4.37 4.64
N TRP A 22 -14.26 3.82 3.86
CA TRP A 22 -15.68 4.21 3.82
C TRP A 22 -16.56 2.98 4.00
N LYS A 23 -17.62 3.13 4.81
CA LYS A 23 -18.68 2.13 4.93
C LYS A 23 -19.72 2.39 3.84
N ILE A 24 -20.03 1.36 3.05
CA ILE A 24 -21.02 1.45 1.97
C ILE A 24 -22.40 1.17 2.56
N LYS A 25 -23.00 2.22 3.15
CA LYS A 25 -24.35 2.15 3.75
C LYS A 25 -25.46 2.59 2.78
N ALA A 26 -25.08 3.38 1.81
CA ALA A 26 -25.91 4.03 0.80
C ALA A 26 -25.02 4.26 -0.43
N PRO A 27 -25.60 4.65 -1.58
CA PRO A 27 -24.82 5.01 -2.75
C PRO A 27 -23.75 6.06 -2.41
N LEU A 28 -22.51 5.81 -2.85
CA LEU A 28 -21.36 6.69 -2.71
C LEU A 28 -20.92 7.15 -4.10
N THR A 29 -20.85 8.46 -4.29
CA THR A 29 -20.31 9.06 -5.52
C THR A 29 -18.84 9.40 -5.33
N LEU A 30 -18.00 8.98 -6.28
CA LEU A 30 -16.59 9.27 -6.33
C LEU A 30 -16.32 10.28 -7.43
N GLY A 31 -15.55 11.32 -7.12
CA GLY A 31 -15.26 12.37 -8.10
C GLY A 31 -14.40 13.49 -7.54
N ARG A 32 -14.06 14.46 -8.40
CA ARG A 32 -13.23 15.60 -8.02
C ARG A 32 -14.03 16.71 -7.33
N GLU A 33 -15.32 16.83 -7.59
CA GLU A 33 -16.14 17.89 -7.00
C GLU A 33 -16.46 17.62 -5.53
N LYS A 34 -16.70 18.70 -4.79
CA LYS A 34 -16.93 18.65 -3.34
C LYS A 34 -18.29 18.10 -2.93
N ASP A 35 -19.19 17.93 -3.90
CA ASP A 35 -20.52 17.34 -3.72
C ASP A 35 -20.49 15.80 -3.80
N CYS A 36 -19.34 15.21 -4.14
CA CYS A 36 -19.13 13.76 -4.08
C CYS A 36 -18.90 13.30 -2.64
N ASP A 37 -19.38 12.10 -2.30
CA ASP A 37 -19.13 11.46 -1.00
C ASP A 37 -17.65 11.14 -0.80
N ILE A 38 -16.95 10.79 -1.89
CA ILE A 38 -15.52 10.53 -1.91
C ILE A 38 -14.86 11.51 -2.88
N VAL A 39 -14.28 12.56 -2.32
CA VAL A 39 -13.62 13.63 -3.08
C VAL A 39 -12.18 13.24 -3.39
N ILE A 40 -11.85 13.07 -4.66
CA ILE A 40 -10.51 12.79 -5.18
C ILE A 40 -9.99 14.05 -5.90
N PRO A 41 -9.21 14.93 -5.25
CA PRO A 41 -8.93 16.29 -5.71
C PRO A 41 -7.86 16.34 -6.83
N LEU A 42 -7.94 15.47 -7.83
CA LEU A 42 -6.99 15.37 -8.93
C LEU A 42 -7.64 15.79 -10.24
N ARG A 43 -6.98 16.68 -11.00
CA ARG A 43 -7.52 17.24 -12.26
C ARG A 43 -7.92 16.17 -13.29
N GLN A 44 -7.27 15.01 -13.27
CA GLN A 44 -7.54 13.87 -14.14
C GLN A 44 -8.74 13.01 -13.73
N VAL A 45 -9.35 13.31 -12.59
CA VAL A 45 -10.60 12.71 -12.13
C VAL A 45 -11.75 13.61 -12.57
N SER A 46 -12.81 12.97 -13.08
CA SER A 46 -14.03 13.65 -13.50
C SER A 46 -14.72 14.28 -12.30
N ARG A 47 -15.58 15.27 -12.55
CA ARG A 47 -16.35 15.96 -11.50
C ARG A 47 -17.16 14.94 -10.67
N HIS A 48 -17.92 14.11 -11.37
CA HIS A 48 -18.57 12.89 -10.90
C HIS A 48 -18.01 11.78 -11.79
N HIS A 49 -17.27 10.82 -11.23
CA HIS A 49 -16.46 9.88 -12.00
C HIS A 49 -17.05 8.48 -11.98
N SER A 50 -17.36 7.98 -10.80
CA SER A 50 -17.99 6.68 -10.63
C SER A 50 -18.92 6.71 -9.45
N ARG A 51 -19.78 5.70 -9.37
CA ARG A 51 -20.70 5.51 -8.26
C ARG A 51 -20.64 4.06 -7.81
N ILE A 52 -20.67 3.87 -6.50
CA ILE A 52 -20.78 2.57 -5.86
C ILE A 52 -22.10 2.55 -5.11
N SER A 53 -22.97 1.59 -5.42
CA SER A 53 -24.31 1.51 -4.86
C SER A 53 -24.58 0.12 -4.30
N PRO A 54 -25.14 0.00 -3.09
CA PRO A 54 -25.71 -1.27 -2.64
C PRO A 54 -26.89 -1.64 -3.55
N ASP A 55 -26.89 -2.86 -4.06
CA ASP A 55 -27.92 -3.45 -4.91
C ASP A 55 -28.61 -4.61 -4.16
N PRO A 56 -29.94 -4.59 -4.00
CA PRO A 56 -30.66 -5.62 -3.25
C PRO A 56 -30.57 -7.04 -3.84
N GLN A 57 -30.21 -7.20 -5.11
CA GLN A 57 -30.09 -8.48 -5.80
C GLN A 57 -28.64 -8.91 -6.04
N ASN A 58 -27.74 -7.94 -6.20
CA ASN A 58 -26.36 -8.14 -6.65
C ASN A 58 -25.30 -7.67 -5.63
N GLY A 59 -25.69 -7.35 -4.39
CA GLY A 59 -24.77 -6.97 -3.33
C GLY A 59 -24.34 -5.50 -3.42
N VAL A 60 -23.15 -5.23 -3.96
CA VAL A 60 -22.67 -3.87 -4.22
C VAL A 60 -22.25 -3.79 -5.68
N VAL A 61 -22.68 -2.75 -6.38
CA VAL A 61 -22.41 -2.54 -7.79
C VAL A 61 -21.59 -1.27 -7.97
N ILE A 62 -20.60 -1.31 -8.86
CA ILE A 62 -19.87 -0.14 -9.34
C ILE A 62 -20.31 0.23 -10.75
N GLU A 63 -20.43 1.52 -11.02
CA GLU A 63 -20.69 2.06 -12.35
C GLU A 63 -19.79 3.28 -12.64
N ASP A 64 -19.36 3.41 -13.89
CA ASP A 64 -18.68 4.60 -14.39
C ASP A 64 -19.70 5.63 -14.86
N LEU A 65 -19.54 6.89 -14.44
CA LEU A 65 -20.46 7.99 -14.77
C LEU A 65 -20.03 8.73 -16.05
N ASN A 66 -19.67 7.97 -17.09
CA ASN A 66 -19.14 8.47 -18.35
C ASN A 66 -17.90 9.36 -18.15
N SER A 67 -16.95 8.84 -17.40
CA SER A 67 -15.76 9.55 -16.98
C SER A 67 -14.74 9.71 -18.12
N LYS A 68 -13.87 10.72 -18.02
CA LYS A 68 -12.90 11.01 -19.11
C LYS A 68 -11.82 9.94 -19.23
N ASN A 69 -11.34 9.43 -18.10
CA ASN A 69 -10.20 8.52 -18.04
C ASN A 69 -10.61 7.08 -17.65
N GLY A 70 -11.90 6.83 -17.47
CA GLY A 70 -12.43 5.53 -17.12
C GLY A 70 -12.25 5.14 -15.66
N THR A 71 -13.11 4.21 -15.27
CA THR A 71 -13.02 3.42 -14.04
C THR A 71 -12.56 2.02 -14.41
N TYR A 72 -11.59 1.47 -13.70
CA TYR A 72 -11.05 0.14 -13.94
C TYR A 72 -11.38 -0.76 -12.75
N LEU A 73 -11.84 -1.97 -13.04
CA LEU A 73 -12.08 -3.03 -12.06
C LEU A 73 -11.10 -4.17 -12.36
N ASN A 74 -10.24 -4.51 -11.40
CA ASN A 74 -9.19 -5.52 -11.54
C ASN A 74 -8.32 -5.32 -12.80
N GLY A 75 -7.99 -4.07 -13.10
CA GLY A 75 -7.20 -3.66 -14.28
C GLY A 75 -7.96 -3.62 -15.60
N VAL A 76 -9.23 -4.02 -15.64
CA VAL A 76 -10.09 -4.00 -16.84
C VAL A 76 -10.97 -2.76 -16.83
N LEU A 77 -11.06 -2.05 -17.96
CA LEU A 77 -11.92 -0.88 -18.08
C LEU A 77 -13.40 -1.28 -17.95
N LEU A 78 -14.11 -0.62 -17.04
CA LEU A 78 -15.53 -0.83 -16.78
C LEU A 78 -16.37 -0.23 -17.92
N GLN A 79 -17.15 -1.04 -18.62
CA GLN A 79 -18.02 -0.59 -19.71
C GLN A 79 -19.50 -0.49 -19.30
N GLU A 80 -19.93 -1.33 -18.37
CA GLU A 80 -21.28 -1.39 -17.85
C GLU A 80 -21.22 -1.55 -16.32
N PRO A 81 -22.31 -1.25 -15.58
CA PRO A 81 -22.35 -1.49 -14.15
C PRO A 81 -22.05 -2.96 -13.82
N GLN A 82 -21.14 -3.22 -12.89
CA GLN A 82 -20.76 -4.57 -12.48
C GLN A 82 -20.83 -4.77 -10.97
N PRO A 83 -21.29 -5.96 -10.51
CA PRO A 83 -21.21 -6.32 -9.11
C PRO A 83 -19.75 -6.42 -8.66
N LEU A 84 -19.49 -6.03 -7.42
CA LEU A 84 -18.19 -6.12 -6.77
C LEU A 84 -18.12 -7.40 -5.91
N GLU A 85 -17.02 -8.11 -6.04
CA GLU A 85 -16.66 -9.27 -5.22
C GLU A 85 -15.61 -8.90 -4.17
N ASP A 86 -15.57 -9.66 -3.08
CA ASP A 86 -14.61 -9.41 -1.99
C ASP A 86 -13.16 -9.43 -2.50
N GLY A 87 -12.42 -8.37 -2.20
CA GLY A 87 -11.03 -8.20 -2.63
C GLY A 87 -10.87 -7.47 -3.97
N ASP A 88 -11.96 -7.08 -4.64
CA ASP A 88 -11.89 -6.37 -5.92
C ASP A 88 -11.11 -5.06 -5.85
N GLU A 89 -10.20 -4.87 -6.81
CA GLU A 89 -9.41 -3.67 -6.98
C GLU A 89 -10.12 -2.67 -7.90
N ILE A 90 -10.39 -1.48 -7.37
CA ILE A 90 -11.04 -0.41 -8.11
C ILE A 90 -10.05 0.72 -8.33
N GLN A 91 -9.79 1.02 -9.59
CA GLN A 91 -8.94 2.14 -9.98
C GLN A 91 -9.79 3.24 -10.62
N ILE A 92 -9.69 4.45 -10.07
CA ILE A 92 -10.31 5.66 -10.59
C ILE A 92 -9.26 6.44 -11.36
N SER A 93 -9.48 6.63 -12.66
CA SER A 93 -8.50 7.25 -13.55
C SER A 93 -7.14 6.54 -13.43
N LEU A 94 -6.03 7.26 -13.49
CA LEU A 94 -4.66 6.70 -13.39
C LEU A 94 -3.99 6.91 -12.03
N ALA A 95 -4.71 7.29 -10.97
CA ALA A 95 -4.05 7.76 -9.73
C ALA A 95 -4.70 7.40 -8.39
N GLN A 96 -5.93 6.91 -8.35
CA GLN A 96 -6.55 6.55 -7.07
C GLN A 96 -7.00 5.10 -7.13
N HIS A 97 -6.44 4.26 -6.24
CA HIS A 97 -6.79 2.85 -6.14
C HIS A 97 -7.51 2.56 -4.83
N PHE A 98 -8.48 1.67 -4.90
CA PHE A 98 -9.25 1.18 -3.78
C PHE A 98 -9.32 -0.35 -3.82
N ILE A 99 -9.63 -0.94 -2.68
CA ILE A 99 -10.07 -2.33 -2.57
C ILE A 99 -11.45 -2.37 -1.93
N TYR A 100 -12.33 -3.22 -2.44
CA TYR A 100 -13.67 -3.47 -1.90
C TYR A 100 -13.69 -4.73 -1.05
N LEU A 101 -14.28 -4.64 0.14
CA LEU A 101 -14.48 -5.76 1.06
C LEU A 101 -15.97 -5.91 1.39
N SER A 102 -16.50 -7.13 1.31
CA SER A 102 -17.90 -7.45 1.57
C SER A 102 -18.22 -7.53 3.07
N SER A 103 -19.52 -7.45 3.44
CA SER A 103 -19.99 -7.62 4.83
C SER A 103 -20.13 -9.08 5.27
N ASP A 104 -20.29 -10.02 4.34
CA ASP A 104 -20.50 -11.45 4.63
C ASP A 104 -19.19 -12.24 4.76
N ALA A 105 -18.05 -11.54 4.80
CA ALA A 105 -16.80 -12.13 5.24
C ALA A 105 -16.97 -12.59 6.70
N THR A 106 -17.41 -13.85 6.90
CA THR A 106 -17.45 -14.59 8.18
C THR A 106 -16.06 -14.84 8.79
N LEU A 107 -15.07 -14.10 8.33
CA LEU A 107 -13.81 -13.96 8.99
C LEU A 107 -14.04 -13.05 10.20
N PRO A 108 -13.76 -13.50 11.45
CA PRO A 108 -13.93 -12.68 12.64
C PRO A 108 -13.37 -11.26 12.42
N LEU A 109 -13.91 -10.25 13.12
CA LEU A 109 -13.49 -8.84 13.03
C LEU A 109 -11.97 -8.60 13.24
N GLU A 110 -11.21 -9.65 13.56
CA GLU A 110 -9.75 -9.74 13.71
C GLU A 110 -9.03 -10.36 12.49
N SER A 111 -9.74 -10.73 11.42
CA SER A 111 -9.24 -11.28 10.17
C SER A 111 -9.82 -10.55 8.96
N LEU A 112 -9.40 -9.30 8.81
CA LEU A 112 -9.45 -8.60 7.53
C LEU A 112 -8.79 -9.48 6.43
N PRO A 113 -9.14 -9.36 5.15
CA PRO A 113 -8.20 -9.64 4.05
C PRO A 113 -7.11 -8.55 4.02
N LEU A 114 -6.40 -8.41 5.14
CA LEU A 114 -5.06 -7.82 5.21
C LEU A 114 -4.01 -8.90 4.91
N GLU A 115 -4.36 -10.19 4.92
CA GLU A 115 -3.42 -11.28 4.64
C GLU A 115 -2.85 -11.23 3.22
N MET A 116 -3.53 -10.63 2.24
CA MET A 116 -2.97 -10.43 0.89
C MET A 116 -1.92 -9.31 0.80
N GLN A 117 -1.66 -8.56 1.89
CA GLN A 117 -0.63 -7.52 1.95
C GLN A 117 0.14 -7.47 3.28
N LYS A 118 0.06 -8.49 4.13
CA LYS A 118 1.04 -8.61 5.22
C LYS A 118 2.34 -9.05 4.55
N ARG A 119 3.25 -8.12 4.29
CA ARG A 119 4.64 -8.47 4.01
C ARG A 119 5.38 -8.60 5.33
N ARG A 120 6.42 -9.44 5.35
CA ARG A 120 7.24 -9.63 6.55
C ARG A 120 7.86 -8.32 7.06
N LEU A 121 8.13 -7.37 6.16
CA LEU A 121 8.62 -6.03 6.47
C LEU A 121 7.62 -4.97 6.02
N ARG A 122 7.35 -3.99 6.88
CA ARG A 122 6.53 -2.81 6.59
C ARG A 122 7.28 -1.54 6.96
N VAL A 123 7.19 -0.52 6.12
CA VAL A 123 7.81 0.79 6.34
C VAL A 123 6.75 1.86 6.17
N ASP A 124 6.61 2.75 7.15
CA ASP A 124 5.81 3.96 7.08
C ASP A 124 6.72 5.17 6.90
N ALA A 125 6.70 5.76 5.69
CA ALA A 125 7.49 6.92 5.34
C ALA A 125 7.05 8.21 6.07
N GLY A 126 5.75 8.35 6.37
CA GLY A 126 5.21 9.54 7.02
C GLY A 126 5.56 9.59 8.50
N ALA A 127 5.48 8.45 9.19
CA ALA A 127 5.81 8.33 10.61
C ALA A 127 7.28 7.95 10.87
N ARG A 128 8.04 7.57 9.83
CA ARG A 128 9.41 7.00 9.91
C ARG A 128 9.50 5.77 10.82
N ARG A 129 8.50 4.89 10.72
CA ARG A 129 8.39 3.68 11.55
C ARG A 129 8.52 2.44 10.68
N VAL A 130 9.05 1.37 11.27
CA VAL A 130 9.31 0.11 10.57
C VAL A 130 8.82 -1.03 11.43
N TRP A 131 8.14 -1.99 10.81
CA TRP A 131 7.66 -3.21 11.46
C TRP A 131 8.25 -4.43 10.77
N VAL A 132 8.74 -5.38 11.55
CA VAL A 132 9.26 -6.68 11.12
C VAL A 132 8.39 -7.75 11.79
N LEU A 133 7.78 -8.67 11.03
CA LEU A 133 6.85 -9.68 11.55
C LEU A 133 5.74 -9.08 12.44
N GLU A 134 5.21 -7.92 12.06
CA GLU A 134 4.22 -7.13 12.83
C GLU A 134 4.75 -6.49 14.13
N ILE A 135 6.02 -6.70 14.49
CA ILE A 135 6.69 -6.07 15.64
C ILE A 135 7.36 -4.78 15.19
N GLU A 136 7.04 -3.67 15.85
CA GLU A 136 7.68 -2.38 15.60
C GLU A 136 9.14 -2.38 16.07
N LEU A 137 10.02 -1.80 15.26
CA LEU A 137 11.41 -1.57 15.62
C LEU A 137 11.53 -0.42 16.63
N ASP A 138 11.72 -0.76 17.91
CA ASP A 138 11.98 0.18 19.01
C ASP A 138 13.29 -0.19 19.75
N PRO A 139 14.29 0.72 19.88
CA PRO A 139 14.34 2.08 19.34
C PRO A 139 14.27 2.18 17.81
N PRO A 140 13.82 3.33 17.27
CA PRO A 140 13.66 3.55 15.84
C PRO A 140 15.01 3.53 15.11
N LEU A 141 14.97 3.17 13.83
CA LEU A 141 16.16 3.21 12.97
C LEU A 141 16.71 4.63 12.88
N SER A 142 18.05 4.74 12.82
CA SER A 142 18.70 6.02 12.52
C SER A 142 18.25 6.55 11.15
N ALA A 143 18.32 7.87 10.96
CA ALA A 143 17.90 8.49 9.70
C ALA A 143 18.55 7.86 8.45
N ALA A 144 19.84 7.52 8.53
CA ALA A 144 20.58 6.88 7.44
C ALA A 144 20.08 5.45 7.16
N GLN A 145 19.82 4.66 8.21
CA GLN A 145 19.27 3.30 8.07
C GLN A 145 17.84 3.32 7.51
N PHE A 146 17.03 4.28 7.97
CA PHE A 146 15.67 4.44 7.49
C PHE A 146 15.64 4.84 6.02
N ASN A 147 16.44 5.82 5.61
CA ASN A 147 16.52 6.26 4.21
C ASN A 147 16.96 5.11 3.29
N LEU A 148 17.97 4.32 3.71
CA LEU A 148 18.42 3.14 2.98
C LEU A 148 17.26 2.16 2.77
N LEU A 149 16.55 1.85 3.85
CA LEU A 149 15.44 0.91 3.81
C LEU A 149 14.28 1.44 2.98
N GLN A 150 13.97 2.74 3.06
CA GLN A 150 12.90 3.37 2.31
C GLN A 150 13.12 3.25 0.79
N VAL A 151 14.34 3.48 0.32
CA VAL A 151 14.70 3.35 -1.11
C VAL A 151 14.55 1.90 -1.59
N LEU A 152 15.09 0.96 -0.79
CA LEU A 152 14.97 -0.47 -1.04
C LEU A 152 13.50 -0.94 -1.02
N TYR A 153 12.67 -0.32 -0.18
CA TYR A 153 11.25 -0.63 -0.05
C TYR A 153 10.44 -0.06 -1.23
N SER A 154 10.74 1.15 -1.70
CA SER A 154 10.10 1.71 -2.90
C SER A 154 10.42 0.93 -4.18
N GLN A 155 11.57 0.27 -4.23
CA GLN A 155 12.05 -0.56 -5.34
C GLN A 155 12.08 -2.06 -4.96
N THR A 156 11.08 -2.53 -4.21
CA THR A 156 11.05 -3.91 -3.69
C THR A 156 11.17 -4.94 -4.83
N GLY A 157 12.16 -5.83 -4.75
CA GLY A 157 12.42 -6.86 -5.75
C GLY A 157 13.42 -6.48 -6.84
N GLU A 158 13.77 -5.20 -6.97
CA GLU A 158 14.78 -4.72 -7.93
C GLU A 158 16.18 -4.61 -7.28
N VAL A 159 17.22 -4.70 -8.10
CA VAL A 159 18.61 -4.54 -7.64
C VAL A 159 18.97 -3.06 -7.72
N VAL A 160 19.05 -2.40 -6.57
CA VAL A 160 19.42 -0.98 -6.48
C VAL A 160 20.96 -0.87 -6.41
N PRO A 161 21.59 -0.11 -7.33
CA PRO A 161 23.04 0.05 -7.36
C PRO A 161 23.58 0.80 -6.14
N ARG A 162 24.82 0.48 -5.75
CA ARG A 162 25.45 1.07 -4.54
C ARG A 162 25.56 2.59 -4.62
N THR A 163 25.83 3.14 -5.80
CA THR A 163 25.95 4.59 -6.02
C THR A 163 24.65 5.31 -5.70
N GLU A 164 23.51 4.77 -6.15
CA GLU A 164 22.18 5.31 -5.89
C GLU A 164 21.83 5.22 -4.40
N LEU A 165 22.20 4.11 -3.74
CA LEU A 165 21.98 3.97 -2.29
C LEU A 165 22.81 4.95 -1.47
N VAL A 166 24.06 5.23 -1.87
CA VAL A 166 24.89 6.24 -1.21
C VAL A 166 24.29 7.64 -1.39
N GLU A 167 23.90 8.00 -2.62
CA GLU A 167 23.26 9.29 -2.90
C GLU A 167 21.93 9.44 -2.15
N ALA A 168 21.10 8.41 -2.08
CA ALA A 168 19.81 8.51 -1.41
C ALA A 168 19.92 8.57 0.12
N VAL A 169 20.94 7.94 0.72
CA VAL A 169 21.15 7.95 2.17
C VAL A 169 21.82 9.25 2.64
N TRP A 170 22.85 9.72 1.92
CA TRP A 170 23.68 10.85 2.34
C TRP A 170 23.45 12.15 1.55
N GLY A 171 22.75 12.11 0.41
CA GLY A 171 22.39 13.29 -0.38
C GLY A 171 23.59 14.20 -0.68
N CYS A 172 23.49 15.47 -0.31
CA CYS A 172 24.57 16.46 -0.46
C CYS A 172 25.83 16.16 0.37
N SER A 173 25.78 15.21 1.31
CA SER A 173 26.92 14.73 2.08
C SER A 173 27.51 13.43 1.53
N ALA A 174 27.11 13.00 0.32
CA ALA A 174 27.67 11.83 -0.35
C ALA A 174 29.14 12.03 -0.79
N GLU A 175 29.60 13.28 -0.93
CA GLU A 175 30.98 13.61 -1.29
C GLU A 175 31.96 13.11 -0.20
N GLY A 176 32.69 12.03 -0.51
CA GLY A 176 33.66 11.40 0.40
C GLY A 176 33.13 10.22 1.21
N VAL A 177 31.86 9.81 1.05
CA VAL A 177 31.33 8.60 1.67
C VAL A 177 31.85 7.38 0.92
N THR A 178 32.55 6.50 1.63
CA THR A 178 33.10 5.26 1.06
C THR A 178 32.04 4.17 0.99
N GLU A 179 32.18 3.22 0.05
CA GLU A 179 31.33 2.02 -0.01
C GLU A 179 31.31 1.24 1.30
N GLN A 180 32.40 1.32 2.08
CA GLN A 180 32.52 0.73 3.42
C GLN A 180 31.50 1.30 4.42
N ALA A 181 31.12 2.57 4.29
CA ALA A 181 30.10 3.18 5.15
C ALA A 181 28.71 2.63 4.83
N LEU A 182 28.40 2.40 3.55
CA LEU A 182 27.17 1.73 3.11
C LEU A 182 27.13 0.30 3.63
N ASP A 183 28.21 -0.47 3.46
CA ASP A 183 28.30 -1.84 3.95
C ASP A 183 28.12 -1.91 5.48
N ALA A 184 28.65 -0.94 6.23
CA ALA A 184 28.46 -0.84 7.67
C ALA A 184 26.99 -0.54 8.06
N LEU A 185 26.28 0.30 7.30
CA LEU A 185 24.85 0.56 7.51
C LEU A 185 24.01 -0.68 7.21
N VAL A 186 24.27 -1.33 6.08
CA VAL A 186 23.59 -2.56 5.67
C VAL A 186 23.76 -3.64 6.74
N ARG A 187 24.98 -3.83 7.24
CA ARG A 187 25.26 -4.78 8.33
C ARG A 187 24.43 -4.47 9.57
N ARG A 188 24.45 -3.21 10.05
CA ARG A 188 23.67 -2.81 11.23
C ARG A 188 22.17 -2.96 11.03
N LEU A 189 21.67 -2.67 9.83
CA LEU A 189 20.25 -2.84 9.50
C LEU A 189 19.86 -4.32 9.51
N ARG A 190 20.70 -5.20 8.93
CA ARG A 190 20.50 -6.65 9.00
C ARG A 190 20.52 -7.17 10.43
N ASP A 191 21.50 -6.77 11.23
CA ASP A 191 21.59 -7.17 12.65
C ASP A 191 20.28 -6.81 13.37
N ARG A 192 19.78 -5.60 13.14
CA ARG A 192 18.56 -5.10 13.77
C ARG A 192 17.30 -5.85 13.33
N MET A 193 17.21 -6.22 12.05
CA MET A 193 16.10 -7.03 11.56
C MET A 193 16.19 -8.47 12.07
N ALA A 194 17.40 -9.01 12.16
CA ALA A 194 17.66 -10.36 12.67
C ALA A 194 17.39 -10.52 14.17
N GLU A 195 17.39 -9.43 14.95
CA GLU A 195 16.91 -9.44 16.33
C GLU A 195 15.43 -9.83 16.44
N ILE A 196 14.63 -9.52 15.41
CA ILE A 196 13.19 -9.81 15.35
C ILE A 196 12.91 -11.07 14.52
N ASP A 197 13.50 -11.17 13.34
CA ASP A 197 13.36 -12.31 12.42
C ASP A 197 14.74 -12.86 12.04
N PRO A 198 15.36 -13.70 12.89
CA PRO A 198 16.66 -14.30 12.58
C PRO A 198 16.59 -15.33 11.43
N GLY A 199 15.38 -15.72 11.02
CA GLY A 199 15.16 -16.73 9.98
C GLY A 199 15.13 -16.16 8.56
N TRP A 200 15.19 -14.84 8.37
CA TRP A 200 15.05 -14.22 7.05
C TRP A 200 16.05 -13.09 6.79
N GLU A 201 16.75 -13.18 5.65
CA GLU A 201 17.62 -12.11 5.18
C GLU A 201 16.86 -11.19 4.21
N TYR A 202 16.33 -10.08 4.74
CA TYR A 202 15.55 -9.13 3.93
C TYR A 202 16.37 -8.37 2.90
N ILE A 203 17.66 -8.12 3.16
CA ILE A 203 18.51 -7.32 2.28
C ILE A 203 19.55 -8.25 1.69
N VAL A 204 19.42 -8.57 0.41
CA VAL A 204 20.31 -9.49 -0.31
C VAL A 204 21.36 -8.70 -1.09
N THR A 205 22.64 -9.04 -0.93
CA THR A 205 23.72 -8.44 -1.72
C THR A 205 23.90 -9.17 -3.04
N VAL A 206 23.71 -8.47 -4.16
CA VAL A 206 23.99 -8.99 -5.50
C VAL A 206 25.40 -8.55 -5.90
N ARG A 207 26.34 -9.49 -5.90
CA ARG A 207 27.76 -9.22 -6.20
C ARG A 207 27.90 -8.46 -7.52
N GLY A 208 28.62 -7.34 -7.48
CA GLY A 208 28.90 -6.49 -8.65
C GLY A 208 27.75 -5.59 -9.12
N HIS A 209 26.55 -5.69 -8.53
CA HIS A 209 25.36 -5.00 -9.04
C HIS A 209 24.66 -4.13 -7.99
N GLY A 210 24.63 -4.54 -6.71
CA GLY A 210 24.02 -3.72 -5.66
C GLY A 210 23.32 -4.50 -4.56
N LEU A 211 22.22 -3.95 -4.06
CA LEU A 211 21.41 -4.51 -2.99
C LEU A 211 19.96 -4.67 -3.45
N ARG A 212 19.31 -5.75 -3.04
CA ARG A 212 17.90 -6.05 -3.35
C ARG A 212 17.14 -6.30 -2.07
N LEU A 213 15.92 -5.74 -1.97
CA LEU A 213 15.00 -6.07 -0.89
C LEU A 213 14.20 -7.32 -1.24
N ASP A 214 14.26 -8.32 -0.36
CA ASP A 214 13.47 -9.55 -0.42
C ASP A 214 12.44 -9.56 0.71
N ASN A 215 11.23 -9.12 0.38
CA ASN A 215 10.15 -8.92 1.32
C ASN A 215 8.94 -9.80 0.96
N PRO A 216 8.97 -11.10 1.31
CA PRO A 216 7.92 -12.04 0.98
C PRO A 216 6.63 -11.73 1.77
N PRO A 217 5.48 -12.25 1.30
CA PRO A 217 4.27 -12.25 2.11
C PRO A 217 4.48 -13.03 3.42
N LEU A 218 3.87 -12.52 4.49
CA LEU A 218 3.77 -13.12 5.81
C LEU A 218 2.73 -14.24 5.73
N VAL A 219 3.08 -15.35 5.11
CA VAL A 219 2.23 -16.55 5.10
C VAL A 219 2.45 -17.26 6.42
N ARG A 220 1.39 -17.38 7.24
CA ARG A 220 1.40 -18.21 8.44
C ARG A 220 1.31 -19.68 7.99
N SER A 221 2.40 -20.43 8.14
CA SER A 221 2.40 -21.90 8.00
C SER A 221 1.77 -22.57 9.21
#